data_AF-A0A0A9YDT3-F1
#
_entry.id   AF-A0A0A9YDT3-F1
#
_cell.length_a   1.000
_cell.length_b   1.000
_cell.length_c   1.000
_cell.angle_alpha   90.00
_cell.angle_beta   90.00
_cell.angle_gamma   90.00
#
_symmetry.space_group_name_H-M   'P 1'
#
loop_
_entity.id
_entity.type
_entity.pdbx_description
1 polymer ?
#
loop_
_entity_poly.entity_id
_entity_poly.type
_entity_poly.pdbx_seq_one_letter_code
_entity_poly.pdbx_strand_id
1 'polypeptide(L)'
;MRHGSVVIASITSCTNTSNPNVLIAAGLLAQKALEKGLRVPPGIKTSLSPGSHVVTKYLECSGLQASLDALGFQATGYGCMTCIGNSGDVAPEVAECINTNNFVAAAVLSGNRNFEARIHPLTAANYLASPPLVLAYALAGRVDIDFANEPIASGVYLRDLWPTSEEIANIVNRYITPDMFREVYEHITTMNES
;
A
#
# COMPACT_ATOMS: atom_id res chain seq x y z
N MET A 1 16.57 2.00 13.06
CA MET A 1 15.89 3.13 12.39
C MET A 1 16.86 4.28 12.18
N ARG A 2 16.49 5.23 11.32
CA ARG A 2 17.19 6.49 10.99
C ARG A 2 16.17 7.55 10.54
N HIS A 3 16.60 8.80 10.39
CA HIS A 3 15.80 9.81 9.68
C HIS A 3 15.36 9.29 8.31
N GLY A 4 14.10 9.54 7.95
CA GLY A 4 13.51 9.06 6.71
C GLY A 4 13.12 7.57 6.72
N SER A 5 13.25 6.84 7.83
CA SER A 5 12.73 5.47 7.91
C SER A 5 11.21 5.48 7.74
N VAL A 6 10.71 4.61 6.84
CA VAL A 6 9.27 4.42 6.65
C VAL A 6 8.75 3.60 7.82
N VAL A 7 7.74 4.11 8.52
CA VAL A 7 7.08 3.41 9.63
C VAL A 7 5.60 3.15 9.37
N ILE A 8 5.01 3.87 8.41
CA ILE A 8 3.66 3.65 7.91
C ILE A 8 3.72 3.63 6.38
N ALA A 9 3.16 2.59 5.78
CA ALA A 9 2.98 2.48 4.33
C ALA A 9 1.54 2.05 4.02
N SER A 10 0.71 2.97 3.55
CA SER A 10 -0.73 2.73 3.42
C SER A 10 -1.25 2.96 2.01
N ILE A 11 -1.76 1.89 1.39
CA ILE A 11 -2.56 2.00 0.18
C ILE A 11 -3.99 2.32 0.62
N THR A 12 -4.35 3.59 0.53
CA THR A 12 -5.59 4.16 1.08
C THR A 12 -6.20 5.18 0.10
N SER A 13 -7.29 5.82 0.53
CA SER A 13 -8.03 6.88 -0.17
C SER A 13 -8.82 6.46 -1.39
N CYS A 14 -10.02 7.02 -1.53
CA CYS A 14 -10.83 6.90 -2.74
C CYS A 14 -10.13 7.47 -3.98
N THR A 15 -9.19 8.42 -3.83
CA THR A 15 -8.46 9.01 -4.97
C THR A 15 -7.69 7.97 -5.78
N ASN A 16 -7.00 7.04 -5.11
CA ASN A 16 -6.18 6.04 -5.77
C ASN A 16 -6.84 4.65 -5.78
N THR A 17 -7.64 4.31 -4.76
CA THR A 17 -8.28 2.99 -4.71
C THR A 17 -9.46 2.85 -5.67
N SER A 18 -9.96 3.94 -6.24
CA SER A 18 -10.96 3.92 -7.32
C SER A 18 -10.36 3.66 -8.71
N ASN A 19 -9.03 3.74 -8.85
CA ASN A 19 -8.35 3.52 -10.12
C ASN A 19 -7.75 2.10 -10.15
N PRO A 20 -8.32 1.16 -10.91
CA PRO A 20 -7.83 -0.21 -10.90
C PRO A 20 -6.41 -0.36 -11.45
N ASN A 21 -6.00 0.48 -12.42
CA ASN A 21 -4.67 0.35 -13.03
C ASN A 21 -3.55 0.45 -11.99
N VAL A 22 -3.66 1.38 -11.05
CA VAL A 22 -2.61 1.57 -10.03
C VAL A 22 -2.67 0.52 -8.93
N LEU A 23 -3.84 -0.04 -8.63
CA LEU A 23 -3.97 -1.14 -7.66
C LEU A 23 -3.50 -2.47 -8.24
N ILE A 24 -3.82 -2.76 -9.49
CA ILE A 24 -3.26 -3.89 -10.24
C ILE A 24 -1.74 -3.74 -10.36
N ALA A 25 -1.23 -2.54 -10.64
CA ALA A 25 0.21 -2.30 -10.65
C ALA A 25 0.86 -2.59 -9.29
N ALA A 26 0.23 -2.19 -8.19
CA ALA A 26 0.74 -2.49 -6.84
C ALA A 26 0.73 -4.00 -6.54
N GLY A 27 -0.33 -4.71 -6.93
CA GLY A 27 -0.44 -6.15 -6.79
C GLY A 27 0.61 -6.91 -7.62
N LEU A 28 0.82 -6.53 -8.88
CA LEU A 28 1.86 -7.11 -9.73
C LEU A 28 3.27 -6.83 -9.20
N LEU A 29 3.51 -5.62 -8.70
CA LEU A 29 4.79 -5.27 -8.05
C LEU A 29 5.01 -6.14 -6.81
N ALA A 30 3.98 -6.37 -6.00
CA ALA A 30 4.04 -7.25 -4.84
C ALA A 30 4.35 -8.71 -5.24
N GLN A 31 3.69 -9.23 -6.27
CA GLN A 31 3.96 -10.57 -6.81
C GLN A 31 5.42 -10.70 -7.25
N LYS A 32 5.91 -9.80 -8.09
CA LYS A 32 7.31 -9.78 -8.57
C LYS A 32 8.32 -9.64 -7.42
N ALA A 33 7.99 -8.84 -6.40
CA ALA A 33 8.84 -8.68 -5.21
C ALA A 33 8.97 -10.00 -4.43
N LEU A 34 7.85 -10.72 -4.22
CA LEU A 34 7.84 -12.02 -3.54
C LEU A 34 8.59 -13.10 -4.33
N GLU A 35 8.43 -13.14 -5.65
CA GLU A 35 9.16 -14.04 -6.55
C GLU A 35 10.68 -13.83 -6.47
N LYS A 36 11.11 -12.59 -6.23
CA LYS A 36 12.52 -12.25 -5.98
C LYS A 36 12.95 -12.36 -4.51
N GLY A 37 12.10 -12.92 -3.65
CA GLY A 37 12.41 -13.18 -2.25
C GLY A 37 12.40 -11.93 -1.35
N LEU A 38 11.87 -10.80 -1.82
CA LEU A 38 11.79 -9.59 -1.02
C LEU A 38 10.64 -9.66 -0.01
N ARG A 39 10.82 -8.98 1.12
CA ARG A 39 9.81 -8.78 2.17
C ARG A 39 9.90 -7.36 2.70
N VAL A 40 8.78 -6.86 3.21
CA VAL A 40 8.75 -5.57 3.93
C VAL A 40 9.55 -5.74 5.24
N PRO A 41 10.48 -4.83 5.56
CA PRO A 41 11.20 -4.84 6.82
C PRO A 41 10.24 -4.84 8.03
N PRO A 42 10.60 -5.49 9.15
CA PRO A 42 9.77 -5.49 10.35
C PRO A 42 9.64 -4.07 10.93
N GLY A 43 8.53 -3.82 11.63
CA GLY A 43 8.26 -2.52 12.26
C GLY A 43 7.58 -1.50 11.35
N ILE A 44 7.37 -1.80 10.07
CA ILE A 44 6.57 -0.97 9.16
C ILE A 44 5.11 -1.38 9.27
N LYS A 45 4.23 -0.44 9.62
CA LYS A 45 2.78 -0.65 9.59
C LYS A 45 2.27 -0.51 8.16
N THR A 46 1.99 -1.64 7.52
CA THR A 46 1.38 -1.71 6.19
C THR A 46 -0.14 -1.82 6.29
N SER A 47 -0.86 -1.26 5.31
CA SER A 47 -2.32 -1.44 5.21
C SER A 47 -2.84 -1.21 3.80
N LEU A 48 -3.92 -1.93 3.46
CA LEU A 48 -4.77 -1.66 2.31
C LEU A 48 -6.16 -1.26 2.82
N SER A 49 -6.65 -0.09 2.42
CA SER A 49 -7.98 0.40 2.77
C SER A 49 -8.76 0.73 1.50
N PRO A 50 -9.44 -0.28 0.90
CA PRO A 50 -10.16 -0.10 -0.34
C PRO A 50 -11.36 0.83 -0.19
N GLY A 51 -11.69 1.59 -1.24
CA GLY A 51 -12.90 2.41 -1.26
C GLY A 51 -14.20 1.63 -1.52
N SER A 52 -14.11 0.36 -1.94
CA SER A 52 -15.25 -0.50 -2.28
C SER A 52 -14.84 -1.97 -2.25
N HIS A 53 -15.80 -2.86 -2.01
CA HIS A 53 -15.62 -4.32 -2.11
C HIS A 53 -15.25 -4.80 -3.52
N VAL A 54 -15.57 -4.02 -4.57
CA VAL A 54 -15.15 -4.32 -5.95
C VAL A 54 -13.63 -4.44 -6.05
N VAL A 55 -12.90 -3.61 -5.29
CA VAL A 55 -11.43 -3.61 -5.28
C VAL A 55 -10.89 -4.93 -4.79
N THR A 56 -11.35 -5.36 -3.62
CA THR A 56 -10.94 -6.63 -3.03
C THR A 56 -11.30 -7.80 -3.96
N LYS A 57 -12.51 -7.78 -4.55
CA LYS A 57 -12.97 -8.82 -5.47
C LYS A 57 -12.04 -9.00 -6.67
N TYR A 58 -11.66 -7.94 -7.39
CA TYR A 58 -10.75 -8.12 -8.54
C TYR A 58 -9.32 -8.47 -8.11
N LEU A 59 -8.85 -8.01 -6.94
CA LEU A 59 -7.53 -8.38 -6.43
C LEU A 59 -7.48 -9.86 -6.03
N GLU A 60 -8.55 -10.38 -5.42
CA GLU A 60 -8.70 -11.80 -5.08
C GLU A 60 -8.82 -12.67 -6.35
N CYS A 61 -9.71 -12.30 -7.28
CA CYS A 61 -9.91 -13.07 -8.51
C CYS A 61 -8.65 -13.12 -9.38
N SER A 62 -7.84 -12.06 -9.39
CA SER A 62 -6.55 -12.02 -10.10
C SER A 62 -5.41 -12.70 -9.34
N GLY A 63 -5.63 -13.12 -8.09
CA GLY A 63 -4.60 -13.71 -7.21
C GLY A 63 -3.61 -12.70 -6.62
N LEU A 64 -3.77 -11.41 -6.92
CA LEU A 64 -2.87 -10.34 -6.47
C LEU A 64 -3.07 -10.00 -5.00
N GLN A 65 -4.26 -10.20 -4.43
CA GLN A 65 -4.53 -9.97 -3.01
C GLN A 65 -3.59 -10.82 -2.13
N ALA A 66 -3.38 -12.09 -2.46
CA ALA A 66 -2.47 -12.97 -1.72
C ALA A 66 -1.03 -12.44 -1.70
N SER A 67 -0.59 -11.79 -2.78
CA SER A 67 0.74 -11.18 -2.85
C SER A 67 0.84 -9.91 -1.99
N LEU A 68 -0.22 -9.10 -1.98
CA LEU A 68 -0.31 -7.93 -1.10
C LEU A 68 -0.32 -8.35 0.38
N ASP A 69 -1.11 -9.37 0.73
CA ASP A 69 -1.22 -9.90 2.09
C ASP A 69 0.12 -10.44 2.60
N ALA A 70 0.87 -11.15 1.76
CA ALA A 70 2.19 -11.68 2.11
C ALA A 70 3.25 -10.58 2.36
N LEU A 71 3.00 -9.35 1.90
CA LEU A 71 3.79 -8.16 2.22
C LEU A 71 3.13 -7.28 3.32
N GLY A 72 2.07 -7.77 3.94
CA GLY A 72 1.33 -7.11 5.03
C GLY A 72 0.29 -6.08 4.58
N PHE A 73 0.05 -5.92 3.28
CA PHE A 73 -0.99 -5.02 2.74
C PHE A 73 -2.37 -5.68 2.76
N GLN A 74 -2.79 -6.13 3.94
CA GLN A 74 -4.10 -6.73 4.16
C GLN A 74 -5.20 -5.67 4.08
N ALA A 75 -6.38 -6.07 3.61
CA ALA A 75 -7.56 -5.23 3.63
C ALA A 75 -8.02 -4.99 5.08
N THR A 76 -7.77 -3.80 5.62
CA THR A 76 -8.05 -3.46 7.03
C THR A 76 -9.41 -2.80 7.24
N GLY A 77 -10.13 -2.48 6.17
CA GLY A 77 -11.47 -1.90 6.21
C GLY A 77 -11.81 -1.11 4.96
N TYR A 78 -13.10 -0.91 4.73
CA TYR A 78 -13.65 -0.18 3.59
C TYR A 78 -14.03 1.23 4.03
N GLY A 79 -13.15 2.21 3.79
CA GLY A 79 -13.36 3.57 4.25
C GLY A 79 -12.10 4.45 4.19
N CYS A 80 -12.19 5.64 4.76
CA CYS A 80 -11.12 6.64 4.66
C CYS A 80 -9.84 6.28 5.41
N MET A 81 -9.93 5.62 6.58
CA MET A 81 -8.81 5.08 7.35
C MET A 81 -7.62 6.06 7.48
N THR A 82 -6.40 5.62 7.16
CA THR A 82 -5.16 6.42 7.20
C THR A 82 -5.26 7.72 6.40
N CYS A 83 -6.06 7.79 5.33
CA CYS A 83 -6.22 9.01 4.54
C CYS A 83 -6.77 10.21 5.36
N ILE A 84 -7.52 9.95 6.43
CA ILE A 84 -8.05 11.01 7.31
C ILE A 84 -7.33 11.09 8.66
N GLY A 85 -6.28 10.29 8.88
CA GLY A 85 -5.55 10.22 10.15
C GLY A 85 -5.95 9.06 11.05
N ASN A 86 -6.89 8.21 10.63
CA ASN A 86 -7.24 6.98 11.35
C ASN A 86 -6.23 5.88 11.00
N SER A 87 -4.95 6.14 11.27
CA SER A 87 -3.83 5.22 11.02
C SER A 87 -3.69 4.15 12.10
N GLY A 88 -4.27 4.37 13.29
CA GLY A 88 -4.05 3.57 14.50
C GLY A 88 -2.59 3.57 14.96
N ASP A 89 -2.27 2.81 16.01
CA ASP A 89 -0.94 2.82 16.63
C ASP A 89 0.11 2.05 15.81
N VAL A 90 1.35 2.55 15.81
CA VAL A 90 2.53 1.77 15.40
C VAL A 90 2.97 0.86 16.56
N ALA A 91 3.83 -0.12 16.29
CA ALA A 91 4.37 -1.00 17.33
C ALA A 91 5.03 -0.18 18.47
N PRO A 92 4.81 -0.53 19.75
CA PRO A 92 5.36 0.22 20.88
C PRO A 92 6.88 0.43 20.80
N GLU A 93 7.62 -0.57 20.35
CA GLU A 93 9.08 -0.52 20.21
C GLU A 93 9.51 0.48 19.13
N VAL A 94 8.72 0.61 18.05
CA VAL A 94 8.95 1.61 17.00
C VAL A 94 8.66 3.00 17.55
N ALA A 95 7.57 3.17 18.30
CA ALA A 95 7.23 4.45 18.91
C ALA A 95 8.30 4.92 19.90
N GLU A 96 8.76 4.02 20.78
CA GLU A 96 9.85 4.29 21.72
C GLU A 96 11.14 4.65 20.97
N CYS A 97 11.49 3.92 19.91
CA CYS A 97 12.68 4.20 19.11
C CYS A 97 12.63 5.60 18.47
N ILE A 98 11.47 6.01 17.92
CA ILE A 98 11.28 7.34 17.33
C ILE A 98 11.48 8.43 18.39
N ASN A 99 10.79 8.31 19.52
CA ASN A 99 10.76 9.35 20.56
C ASN A 99 12.12 9.50 21.25
N THR A 100 12.75 8.38 21.64
CA THR A 100 14.03 8.40 22.36
C THR A 100 15.17 8.97 21.53
N ASN A 101 15.14 8.74 20.21
CA ASN A 101 16.21 9.19 19.31
C ASN A 101 15.87 10.45 18.52
N ASN A 102 14.65 11.00 18.72
CA ASN A 102 14.14 12.16 17.97
C ASN A 102 14.27 11.98 16.44
N PHE A 103 13.96 10.78 15.94
CA PHE A 103 14.04 10.51 14.50
C PHE A 103 12.87 11.14 13.75
N VAL A 104 13.18 11.71 12.58
CA VAL A 104 12.17 12.13 11.60
C VAL A 104 11.68 10.87 10.87
N ALA A 105 10.66 10.21 11.44
CA ALA A 105 10.02 9.06 10.82
C ALA A 105 9.05 9.47 9.70
N ALA A 106 8.93 8.60 8.71
CA ALA A 106 8.15 8.86 7.50
C ALA A 106 6.90 7.97 7.39
N ALA A 107 5.80 8.56 6.92
CA ALA A 107 4.67 7.83 6.36
C ALA A 107 4.63 8.01 4.84
N VAL A 108 4.33 6.94 4.12
CA VAL A 108 4.06 6.97 2.67
C VAL A 108 2.65 6.45 2.44
N LEU A 109 1.82 7.21 1.74
CA LEU A 109 0.43 6.83 1.53
C LEU A 109 -0.09 7.23 0.15
N SER A 110 -1.07 6.48 -0.37
CA SER A 110 -1.79 6.83 -1.60
C SER A 110 -2.97 7.77 -1.35
N GLY A 111 -2.84 8.63 -0.34
CA GLY A 111 -3.81 9.67 0.00
C GLY A 111 -3.78 10.88 -0.92
N ASN A 112 -4.41 11.97 -0.47
CA ASN A 112 -4.44 13.26 -1.15
C ASN A 112 -4.00 14.44 -0.27
N ARG A 113 -3.69 14.20 1.01
CA ARG A 113 -3.22 15.20 1.98
C ARG A 113 -2.13 14.59 2.85
N ASN A 114 -1.14 15.40 3.21
CA ASN A 114 0.05 14.97 3.95
C ASN A 114 0.54 16.01 4.97
N PHE A 115 -0.37 16.82 5.51
CA PHE A 115 -0.04 17.78 6.56
C PHE A 115 0.59 17.09 7.78
N GLU A 116 1.52 17.78 8.44
CA GLU A 116 2.14 17.32 9.68
C GLU A 116 1.07 16.98 10.73
N ALA A 117 1.31 15.93 11.50
CA ALA A 117 0.39 15.37 12.52
C ALA A 117 -1.00 14.94 12.02
N ARG A 118 -1.31 15.06 10.72
CA ARG A 118 -2.60 14.61 10.17
C ARG A 118 -2.65 13.11 9.93
N ILE A 119 -1.53 12.50 9.56
CA ILE A 119 -1.46 11.07 9.22
C ILE A 119 -1.27 10.22 10.47
N HIS A 120 -0.24 10.51 11.24
CA HIS A 120 0.05 9.87 12.53
C HIS A 120 0.90 10.84 13.37
N PRO A 121 0.72 10.92 14.71
CA PRO A 121 1.47 11.85 15.56
C PRO A 121 2.99 11.63 15.55
N LEU A 122 3.43 10.39 15.33
CA LEU A 122 4.85 10.02 15.27
C LEU A 122 5.50 10.18 13.88
N THR A 123 4.78 10.68 12.86
CA THR A 123 5.33 10.85 11.51
C THR A 123 5.37 12.32 11.11
N ALA A 124 6.55 12.92 11.23
CA ALA A 124 6.78 14.31 10.85
C ALA A 124 6.91 14.48 9.31
N ALA A 125 7.36 13.43 8.59
CA ALA A 125 7.46 13.45 7.14
C ALA A 125 6.39 12.56 6.50
N ASN A 126 5.50 13.13 5.69
CA ASN A 126 4.39 12.39 5.07
C ASN A 126 4.42 12.59 3.55
N TYR A 127 4.46 11.49 2.78
CA TYR A 127 4.61 11.53 1.33
C TYR A 127 3.39 10.91 0.65
N LEU A 128 2.84 11.65 -0.32
CA LEU A 128 1.81 11.13 -1.22
C LEU A 128 2.49 10.43 -2.39
N ALA A 129 2.10 9.18 -2.63
CA ALA A 129 2.66 8.37 -3.71
C ALA A 129 1.58 7.49 -4.34
N SER A 130 1.82 7.01 -5.56
CA SER A 130 0.93 6.01 -6.17
C SER A 130 0.99 4.69 -5.36
N PRO A 131 -0.07 3.87 -5.38
CA PRO A 131 -0.06 2.55 -4.72
C PRO A 131 1.19 1.68 -4.96
N PRO A 132 1.74 1.53 -6.19
CA PRO A 132 2.97 0.75 -6.39
C PRO A 132 4.20 1.41 -5.74
N LEU A 133 4.27 2.75 -5.69
CA LEU A 133 5.36 3.44 -4.98
C LEU A 133 5.24 3.32 -3.47
N VAL A 134 4.02 3.31 -2.91
CA VAL A 134 3.83 3.01 -1.47
C VAL A 134 4.45 1.66 -1.14
N LEU A 135 4.20 0.65 -1.98
CA LEU A 135 4.78 -0.69 -1.81
C LEU A 135 6.31 -0.70 -1.98
N ALA A 136 6.83 0.03 -2.98
CA ALA A 136 8.27 0.15 -3.20
C ALA A 136 8.99 0.79 -1.99
N TYR A 137 8.43 1.86 -1.43
CA TYR A 137 8.96 2.50 -0.23
C TYR A 137 8.84 1.62 1.02
N ALA A 138 7.76 0.84 1.13
CA ALA A 138 7.64 -0.16 2.20
C ALA A 138 8.76 -1.21 2.10
N LEU A 139 9.02 -1.75 0.91
CA LEU A 139 10.09 -2.71 0.68
C LEU A 139 11.48 -2.12 0.97
N ALA A 140 11.73 -0.87 0.60
CA ALA A 140 12.99 -0.17 0.86
C ALA A 140 13.16 0.24 2.33
N GLY A 141 12.04 0.46 3.06
CA GLY A 141 12.02 0.89 4.46
C GLY A 141 12.54 2.31 4.72
N ARG A 142 12.78 3.11 3.69
CA ARG A 142 13.31 4.48 3.78
C ARG A 142 12.80 5.34 2.62
N VAL A 143 12.63 6.65 2.83
CA VAL A 143 12.18 7.58 1.78
C VAL A 143 13.31 8.26 1.00
N ASP A 144 14.53 8.27 1.55
CA ASP A 144 15.73 8.88 0.97
C ASP A 144 16.50 7.92 0.04
N ILE A 145 15.81 6.93 -0.53
CA ILE A 145 16.36 5.99 -1.51
C ILE A 145 16.34 6.60 -2.93
N ASP A 146 17.44 6.46 -3.67
CA ASP A 146 17.47 6.73 -5.10
C ASP A 146 17.13 5.46 -5.89
N PHE A 147 15.86 5.27 -6.24
CA PHE A 147 15.40 4.08 -6.98
C PHE A 147 16.05 3.89 -8.36
N ALA A 148 16.70 4.91 -8.94
CA ALA A 148 17.40 4.74 -10.21
C ALA A 148 18.73 4.00 -10.04
N ASN A 149 19.44 4.29 -8.94
CA ASN A 149 20.84 3.90 -8.73
C ASN A 149 21.04 2.94 -7.55
N GLU A 150 20.10 2.85 -6.62
CA GLU A 150 20.14 1.96 -5.46
C GLU A 150 19.16 0.78 -5.61
N PRO A 151 19.58 -0.46 -5.25
CA PRO A 151 18.65 -1.57 -5.14
C PRO A 151 17.72 -1.38 -3.93
N ILE A 152 16.49 -1.86 -4.03
CA ILE A 152 15.52 -1.92 -2.93
C ILE A 152 16.05 -2.82 -1.81
N ALA A 153 16.44 -4.04 -2.19
CA ALA A 153 17.08 -5.02 -1.31
C ALA A 153 17.66 -6.17 -2.15
N SER A 154 18.65 -6.89 -1.61
CA SER A 154 19.21 -8.11 -2.22
C SER A 154 19.60 -7.96 -3.71
N GLY A 155 20.08 -6.79 -4.12
CA GLY A 155 20.46 -6.49 -5.50
C GLY A 155 19.31 -6.27 -6.49
N VAL A 156 18.05 -6.29 -6.02
CA VAL A 156 16.86 -6.06 -6.83
C VAL A 156 16.57 -4.56 -6.92
N TYR A 157 16.45 -4.04 -8.13
CA TYR A 157 16.10 -2.64 -8.39
C TYR A 157 14.59 -2.47 -8.60
N LEU A 158 14.08 -1.24 -8.43
CA LEU A 158 12.67 -0.94 -8.70
C LEU A 158 12.27 -1.30 -10.14
N ARG A 159 13.14 -1.03 -11.11
CA ARG A 159 12.93 -1.39 -12.53
C ARG A 159 12.73 -2.89 -12.78
N ASP A 160 13.23 -3.75 -11.89
CA ASP A 160 13.08 -5.20 -12.00
C ASP A 160 11.71 -5.68 -11.50
N LEU A 161 11.01 -4.82 -10.75
CA LEU A 161 9.70 -5.09 -10.14
C LEU A 161 8.56 -4.31 -10.80
N TRP A 162 8.87 -3.22 -11.50
CA TRP A 162 7.87 -2.31 -12.03
C TRP A 162 7.09 -2.99 -13.17
N PRO A 163 5.76 -3.12 -13.06
CA PRO A 163 4.96 -3.77 -14.09
C PRO A 163 4.88 -2.93 -15.36
N THR A 164 4.78 -3.60 -16.51
CA THR A 164 4.56 -2.92 -17.79
C THR A 164 3.09 -2.55 -17.95
N SER A 165 2.81 -1.57 -18.82
CA SER A 165 1.43 -1.20 -19.15
C SER A 165 0.63 -2.37 -19.75
N GLU A 166 1.29 -3.28 -20.47
CA GLU A 166 0.67 -4.47 -21.04
C GLU A 166 0.27 -5.49 -19.96
N GLU A 167 1.15 -5.75 -18.98
CA GLU A 167 0.84 -6.63 -17.85
C GLU A 167 -0.38 -6.12 -17.06
N ILE A 168 -0.44 -4.80 -16.81
CA ILE A 168 -1.57 -4.16 -16.13
C ILE A 168 -2.85 -4.30 -16.98
N ALA A 169 -2.78 -3.96 -18.27
CA ALA A 169 -3.95 -4.01 -19.16
C ALA A 169 -4.52 -5.42 -19.29
N ASN A 170 -3.66 -6.44 -19.34
CA ASN A 170 -4.08 -7.85 -19.43
C ASN A 170 -4.91 -8.28 -18.21
N ILE A 171 -4.50 -7.88 -17.00
CA ILE A 171 -5.24 -8.19 -15.78
C ILE A 171 -6.54 -7.38 -15.71
N VAL A 172 -6.48 -6.07 -16.01
CA VAL A 172 -7.68 -5.20 -16.02
C VAL A 172 -8.74 -5.75 -16.97
N ASN A 173 -8.38 -6.05 -18.21
CA ASN A 173 -9.33 -6.55 -19.22
C ASN A 173 -9.91 -7.93 -18.87
N ARG A 174 -9.14 -8.76 -18.15
CA ARG A 174 -9.56 -10.13 -17.81
C ARG A 174 -10.47 -10.18 -16.59
N TYR A 175 -10.18 -9.38 -15.56
CA TYR A 175 -10.81 -9.53 -14.26
C TYR A 175 -11.81 -8.42 -13.93
N ILE A 176 -11.75 -7.26 -14.60
CA ILE A 176 -12.60 -6.12 -14.26
C ILE A 176 -13.71 -6.02 -15.29
N THR A 177 -14.84 -6.69 -14.99
CA THR A 177 -15.99 -6.80 -15.89
C THR A 177 -17.22 -6.10 -15.32
N PRO A 178 -18.16 -5.63 -16.16
CA PRO A 178 -19.43 -5.04 -15.68
C PRO A 178 -20.23 -5.98 -14.76
N ASP A 179 -20.16 -7.29 -14.97
CA ASP A 179 -20.84 -8.29 -14.15
C ASP A 179 -20.32 -8.28 -12.70
N MET A 180 -19.00 -8.13 -12.52
CA MET A 180 -18.40 -8.01 -11.19
C MET A 180 -18.93 -6.80 -10.43
N PHE A 181 -19.12 -5.66 -11.10
CA PHE A 181 -19.71 -4.49 -10.46
C PHE A 181 -21.16 -4.77 -10.04
N ARG A 182 -21.96 -5.41 -10.90
CA ARG A 182 -23.35 -5.77 -10.57
C ARG A 182 -23.43 -6.70 -9.36
N GLU A 183 -22.65 -7.77 -9.32
CA GLU A 183 -22.62 -8.72 -8.19
C GLU A 183 -22.35 -8.02 -6.86
N VAL A 184 -21.34 -7.13 -6.80
CA VAL A 184 -20.97 -6.45 -5.56
C VAL A 184 -22.04 -5.43 -5.15
N TYR A 185 -22.61 -4.68 -6.08
CA TYR A 185 -23.59 -3.64 -5.76
C TYR A 185 -25.01 -4.16 -5.49
N GLU A 186 -25.38 -5.34 -6.01
CA GLU A 186 -26.67 -5.98 -5.72
C GLU A 186 -26.85 -6.30 -4.23
N HIS A 187 -25.75 -6.60 -3.53
CA HIS A 187 -25.78 -6.98 -2.11
C HIS A 187 -25.43 -5.84 -1.15
N ILE A 188 -25.10 -4.64 -1.64
CA ILE A 188 -24.52 -3.58 -0.80
C ILE A 188 -25.40 -3.17 0.39
N THR A 189 -26.73 -3.26 0.26
CA THR A 189 -27.68 -2.91 1.32
C THR A 189 -27.87 -4.01 2.36
N THR A 190 -27.61 -5.26 1.99
CA THR A 190 -27.78 -6.44 2.87
C THR A 190 -26.46 -6.96 3.42
N MET A 191 -25.32 -6.46 2.94
CA MET A 191 -23.97 -6.92 3.30
C MET A 191 -23.60 -6.77 4.79
N ASN A 192 -24.29 -5.90 5.53
CA ASN A 192 -24.05 -5.68 6.96
C ASN A 192 -25.07 -6.39 7.87
N GLU A 193 -25.99 -7.18 7.30
CA GLU A 193 -27.06 -7.86 8.04
C GLU A 193 -26.70 -9.27 8.51
N SER A 194 -25.45 -9.70 8.28
CA SER A 194 -24.92 -11.03 8.61
C SER A 194 -23.88 -11.01 9.73
#